data_AF-A0A5D6Y4V5-F1
#
_entry.id   AF-A0A5D6Y4V5-F1
#
_cell.length_a   1.000
_cell.length_b   1.000
_cell.length_c   1.000
_cell.angle_alpha   90.00
_cell.angle_beta   90.00
_cell.angle_gamma   90.00
#
_symmetry.space_group_name_H-M   'P 1'
#
loop_
_entity.id
_entity.type
_entity.pdbx_description
1 polymer ?
#
loop_
_entity_poly.entity_id
_entity_poly.type
_entity_poly.pdbx_seq_one_letter_code
_entity_poly.pdbx_strand_id
1 'polypeptide(L)'
;MALDSDIRDKKQTILHINASITPDSVTARVATAMVDHLTHHYHRHREASAGGREPENPADVLAVEELDVWGPMLPKFDRETMQRVWRARNHSEDDADVAAFKPIQDLAHQLVHADFLIVTVPVWNFSIPYVLKQYIDCIVQPGLTFRNADAEGPSRPFFTGRSVIVISSSGGKLPPAGEDFVYPFISKIFAMCGFDDTHHVAIEGLATHDKQVCYDNAVREANAIADQVVRNHKLRLDANTDDIA
;
A
#
# COMPACT_ATOMS: atom_id res chain seq x y z
N MET A 1 25.72 -17.96 9.80
CA MET A 1 26.18 -17.77 8.40
C MET A 1 25.19 -18.22 7.33
N ALA A 2 24.18 -19.07 7.61
CA ALA A 2 23.17 -19.47 6.62
C ALA A 2 21.86 -18.64 6.66
N LEU A 3 21.56 -17.94 7.76
CA LEU A 3 20.38 -17.07 7.88
C LEU A 3 20.54 -15.70 7.17
N ASP A 4 21.78 -15.28 6.92
CA ASP A 4 22.09 -13.94 6.39
C ASP A 4 22.09 -13.89 4.85
N SER A 5 22.07 -15.06 4.19
CA SER A 5 21.90 -15.17 2.73
C SER A 5 20.42 -15.17 2.33
N ASP A 6 19.53 -15.75 3.13
CA ASP A 6 18.09 -15.86 2.82
C ASP A 6 17.35 -14.52 2.83
N ILE A 7 17.81 -13.55 3.64
CA ILE A 7 17.20 -12.21 3.72
C ILE A 7 17.53 -11.36 2.48
N ARG A 8 18.69 -11.58 1.85
CA ARG A 8 19.16 -10.81 0.68
C ARG A 8 18.46 -11.22 -0.62
N ASP A 9 17.88 -12.41 -0.65
CA ASP A 9 17.19 -12.98 -1.82
C ASP A 9 15.65 -12.82 -1.75
N LYS A 10 15.10 -12.26 -0.66
CA LYS A 10 13.65 -11.98 -0.57
C LYS A 10 13.30 -10.77 -1.45
N LYS A 11 12.52 -11.02 -2.51
CA LYS A 11 11.92 -9.95 -3.33
C LYS A 11 11.12 -9.01 -2.43
N GLN A 12 11.33 -7.71 -2.58
CA GLN A 12 10.49 -6.73 -1.90
C GLN A 12 9.10 -6.72 -2.51
N THR A 13 8.08 -6.60 -1.67
CA THR A 13 6.69 -6.64 -2.11
C THR A 13 6.09 -5.24 -2.19
N ILE A 14 5.60 -4.86 -3.36
CA ILE A 14 4.72 -3.72 -3.59
C ILE A 14 3.28 -4.21 -3.54
N LEU A 15 2.45 -3.63 -2.68
CA LEU A 15 1.00 -3.81 -2.75
C LEU A 15 0.35 -2.57 -3.35
N HIS A 16 -0.25 -2.73 -4.52
CA HIS A 16 -1.06 -1.71 -5.17
C HIS A 16 -2.53 -1.91 -4.79
N ILE A 17 -3.06 -0.98 -3.99
CA ILE A 17 -4.47 -0.93 -3.58
C ILE A 17 -5.20 0.01 -4.56
N ASN A 18 -6.01 -0.57 -5.43
CA ASN A 18 -6.73 0.15 -6.46
C ASN A 18 -8.18 0.43 -6.03
N ALA A 19 -8.48 1.70 -5.75
CA ALA A 19 -9.83 2.16 -5.40
C ALA A 19 -10.60 2.75 -6.57
N SER A 20 -10.01 2.83 -7.76
CA SER A 20 -10.71 3.29 -8.96
C SER A 20 -11.72 2.25 -9.45
N ILE A 21 -12.87 2.73 -9.92
CA ILE A 21 -13.93 1.85 -10.45
C ILE A 21 -13.53 1.13 -11.75
N THR A 22 -12.58 1.69 -12.50
CA THR A 22 -12.03 1.08 -13.71
C THR A 22 -10.57 0.70 -13.48
N PRO A 23 -10.15 -0.52 -13.84
CA PRO A 23 -8.75 -0.94 -13.75
C PRO A 23 -7.79 -0.04 -14.54
N ASP A 24 -8.24 0.54 -15.66
CA ASP A 24 -7.45 1.43 -16.53
C ASP A 24 -7.66 2.93 -16.21
N SER A 25 -7.98 3.26 -14.96
CA SER A 25 -8.11 4.67 -14.55
C SER A 25 -6.80 5.44 -14.71
N VAL A 26 -6.87 6.78 -14.76
CA VAL A 26 -5.66 7.62 -14.86
C VAL A 26 -4.70 7.40 -13.68
N THR A 27 -5.23 7.19 -12.46
CA THR A 27 -4.41 6.88 -11.28
C THR A 27 -3.75 5.50 -11.40
N ALA A 28 -4.48 4.49 -11.88
CA ALA A 28 -3.95 3.16 -12.12
C ALA A 28 -2.85 3.15 -13.19
N ARG A 29 -3.04 3.87 -14.30
CA ARG A 29 -2.02 4.01 -15.34
C ARG A 29 -0.74 4.70 -14.82
N VAL A 30 -0.88 5.72 -13.97
CA VAL A 30 0.28 6.36 -13.31
C VAL A 30 0.96 5.39 -12.35
N ALA A 31 0.20 4.59 -11.59
CA ALA A 31 0.76 3.54 -10.73
C ALA A 31 1.53 2.50 -11.54
N THR A 32 0.98 2.01 -12.67
CA THR A 32 1.68 1.08 -13.56
C THR A 32 2.99 1.69 -14.07
N ALA A 33 2.96 2.91 -14.59
CA ALA A 33 4.17 3.59 -15.07
C ALA A 33 5.22 3.76 -13.95
N MET A 34 4.78 4.01 -12.73
CA MET A 34 5.64 4.12 -11.56
C MET A 34 6.25 2.77 -11.16
N VAL A 35 5.47 1.69 -11.16
CA VAL A 35 5.94 0.33 -10.88
C VAL A 35 6.95 -0.12 -11.93
N ASP A 36 6.70 0.17 -13.20
CA ASP A 36 7.65 -0.09 -14.29
C ASP A 36 8.96 0.67 -14.06
N HIS A 37 8.88 1.95 -13.68
CA HIS A 37 10.05 2.77 -13.35
C HIS A 37 10.84 2.21 -12.17
N LEU A 38 10.16 1.82 -11.08
CA LEU A 38 10.78 1.17 -9.92
C LEU A 38 11.48 -0.13 -10.33
N THR A 39 10.79 -0.99 -11.08
CA THR A 39 11.33 -2.27 -11.55
C THR A 39 12.62 -2.09 -12.35
N HIS A 40 12.64 -1.13 -13.29
CA HIS A 40 13.84 -0.78 -14.05
C HIS A 40 14.95 -0.15 -13.21
N HIS A 41 14.60 0.68 -12.22
CA HIS A 41 15.57 1.29 -11.32
C HIS A 41 16.26 0.21 -10.46
N TYR A 42 15.48 -0.67 -9.85
CA TYR A 42 15.96 -1.78 -9.02
C TYR A 42 16.84 -2.77 -9.80
N HIS A 43 16.42 -3.17 -11.00
CA HIS A 43 17.21 -4.07 -11.85
C HIS A 43 18.61 -3.52 -12.10
N ARG A 44 18.72 -2.24 -12.48
CA ARG A 44 20.03 -1.58 -12.70
C ARG A 44 20.89 -1.55 -11.43
N HIS A 45 20.29 -1.32 -10.27
CA HIS A 45 21.01 -1.33 -8.99
C HIS A 45 21.50 -2.74 -8.61
N ARG A 46 20.68 -3.78 -8.82
CA ARG A 46 21.10 -5.17 -8.57
C ARG A 46 22.18 -5.63 -9.54
N GLU A 47 22.05 -5.33 -10.84
CA GLU A 47 23.08 -5.65 -11.84
C GLU A 47 24.44 -5.00 -11.50
N ALA A 48 24.42 -3.72 -11.11
CA ALA A 48 25.63 -3.02 -10.68
C ALA A 48 26.29 -3.65 -9.44
N SER A 49 25.49 -4.31 -8.59
CA SER A 49 25.94 -4.96 -7.35
C SER A 49 26.32 -6.44 -7.54
N ALA A 50 25.85 -7.09 -8.61
CA ALA A 50 25.90 -8.54 -8.80
C ALA A 50 27.24 -9.12 -9.32
N GLY A 51 28.26 -8.29 -9.56
CA GLY A 51 29.65 -8.74 -9.77
C GLY A 51 29.87 -9.80 -10.86
N GLY A 52 29.00 -9.88 -11.87
CA GLY A 52 29.12 -10.84 -12.99
C GLY A 52 28.24 -12.11 -12.92
N ARG A 53 27.19 -12.16 -12.07
CA ARG A 53 26.10 -13.14 -12.22
C ARG A 53 25.28 -12.88 -13.49
N GLU A 54 24.64 -13.91 -14.04
CA GLU A 54 23.71 -13.79 -15.18
C GLU A 54 22.62 -12.74 -14.86
N PRO A 55 22.22 -11.92 -15.84
CA PRO A 55 21.20 -10.89 -15.62
C PRO A 55 19.87 -11.54 -15.20
N GLU A 56 19.37 -11.16 -14.03
CA GLU A 56 18.01 -11.53 -13.59
C GLU A 56 17.00 -10.88 -14.54
N ASN A 57 15.84 -11.50 -14.77
CA ASN A 57 14.77 -10.83 -15.51
C ASN A 57 14.32 -9.58 -14.70
N PRO A 58 14.12 -8.39 -15.31
CA PRO A 58 13.56 -7.23 -14.60
C PRO A 58 12.28 -7.55 -13.83
N ALA A 59 11.42 -8.42 -14.37
CA ALA A 59 10.20 -8.88 -13.71
C ALA A 59 10.45 -9.72 -12.44
N ASP A 60 11.69 -10.15 -12.19
CA ASP A 60 12.06 -10.96 -11.04
C ASP A 60 12.56 -10.14 -9.84
N VAL A 61 12.64 -8.81 -9.92
CA VAL A 61 13.27 -8.02 -8.86
C VAL A 61 12.30 -7.56 -7.77
N LEU A 62 11.03 -7.33 -8.13
CA LEU A 62 9.96 -6.89 -7.23
C LEU A 62 8.78 -7.85 -7.32
N ALA A 63 8.15 -8.15 -6.18
CA ALA A 63 6.86 -8.82 -6.16
C ALA A 63 5.76 -7.74 -6.16
N VAL A 64 5.00 -7.63 -7.24
CA VAL A 64 3.88 -6.68 -7.32
C VAL A 64 2.59 -7.45 -7.08
N GLU A 65 1.91 -7.10 -5.99
CA GLU A 65 0.60 -7.61 -5.66
C GLU A 65 -0.45 -6.53 -5.91
N GLU A 66 -1.58 -6.94 -6.47
CA GLU A 66 -2.70 -6.06 -6.80
C GLU A 66 -3.89 -6.39 -5.90
N LEU A 67 -4.50 -5.34 -5.35
CA LEU A 67 -5.77 -5.43 -4.65
C LEU A 67 -6.77 -4.47 -5.30
N ASP A 68 -7.70 -5.04 -6.06
CA ASP A 68 -8.91 -4.34 -6.49
C ASP A 68 -9.93 -4.34 -5.35
N VAL A 69 -10.20 -3.18 -4.76
CA VAL A 69 -11.18 -3.06 -3.66
C VAL A 69 -12.62 -3.26 -4.12
N TRP A 70 -12.89 -3.26 -5.43
CA TRP A 70 -14.17 -3.63 -6.03
C TRP A 70 -14.27 -5.13 -6.32
N GLY A 71 -13.15 -5.86 -6.18
CA GLY A 71 -13.03 -7.27 -6.45
C GLY A 71 -13.75 -8.17 -5.44
N PRO A 72 -13.88 -9.47 -5.78
CA PRO A 72 -14.66 -10.43 -4.98
C PRO A 72 -14.01 -10.78 -3.63
N MET A 73 -12.76 -10.38 -3.41
CA MET A 73 -12.05 -10.61 -2.15
C MET A 73 -12.55 -9.72 -1.00
N LEU A 74 -13.18 -8.59 -1.32
CA LEU A 74 -13.69 -7.69 -0.28
C LEU A 74 -14.95 -8.32 0.36
N PRO A 75 -14.94 -8.62 1.67
CA PRO A 75 -16.08 -9.26 2.32
C PRO A 75 -17.28 -8.31 2.34
N LYS A 76 -18.48 -8.90 2.31
CA LYS A 76 -19.73 -8.15 2.46
C LYS A 76 -19.74 -7.40 3.80
N PHE A 77 -19.93 -6.09 3.75
CA PHE A 77 -19.97 -5.25 4.95
C PHE A 77 -21.40 -4.96 5.37
N ASP A 78 -22.07 -5.99 5.91
CA ASP A 78 -23.41 -5.87 6.48
C ASP A 78 -23.45 -6.30 7.96
N ARG A 79 -24.60 -6.07 8.59
CA ARG A 79 -24.78 -6.36 10.02
C ARG A 79 -24.49 -7.83 10.35
N GLU A 80 -24.97 -8.75 9.52
CA GLU A 80 -24.81 -10.18 9.79
C GLU A 80 -23.34 -10.58 9.72
N THR A 81 -22.65 -10.22 8.64
CA THR A 81 -21.24 -10.53 8.42
C THR A 81 -20.39 -9.89 9.52
N MET A 82 -20.64 -8.63 9.86
CA MET A 82 -19.87 -7.94 10.89
C MET A 82 -20.13 -8.50 12.30
N GLN A 83 -21.33 -9.01 12.59
CA GLN A 83 -21.59 -9.72 13.84
C GLN A 83 -20.84 -11.05 13.91
N ARG A 84 -20.73 -11.79 12.80
CA ARG A 84 -19.93 -13.02 12.69
C ARG A 84 -18.46 -12.73 12.94
N VAL A 85 -17.91 -11.73 12.25
CA VAL A 85 -16.53 -11.25 12.44
C VAL A 85 -16.30 -10.85 13.90
N TRP A 86 -17.22 -10.10 14.50
CA TRP A 86 -17.11 -9.70 15.90
C TRP A 86 -17.09 -10.90 16.85
N ARG A 87 -17.93 -11.92 16.63
CA ARG A 87 -17.90 -13.15 17.43
C ARG A 87 -16.60 -13.93 17.24
N ALA A 88 -16.12 -14.09 16.00
CA ALA A 88 -14.84 -14.74 15.71
C ALA A 88 -13.67 -14.04 16.44
N ARG A 89 -13.66 -12.71 16.45
CA ARG A 89 -12.68 -11.91 17.20
C ARG A 89 -12.73 -12.11 18.71
N ASN A 90 -13.87 -12.52 19.24
CA ASN A 90 -14.06 -12.85 20.65
C ASN A 90 -14.02 -14.37 20.88
N HIS A 91 -13.20 -15.08 20.10
CA HIS A 91 -12.89 -16.50 20.26
C HIS A 91 -14.09 -17.45 20.04
N SER A 92 -15.05 -17.07 19.20
CA SER A 92 -16.05 -18.02 18.68
C SER A 92 -15.36 -19.07 17.81
N GLU A 93 -15.64 -20.34 18.09
CA GLU A 93 -15.17 -21.50 17.31
C GLU A 93 -16.21 -21.95 16.26
N ASP A 94 -17.31 -21.20 16.09
CA ASP A 94 -18.31 -21.50 15.06
C ASP A 94 -17.71 -21.35 13.66
N ASP A 95 -17.84 -22.40 12.83
CA ASP A 95 -17.26 -22.45 11.49
C ASP A 95 -17.69 -21.26 10.62
N ALA A 96 -18.94 -20.79 10.75
CA ALA A 96 -19.45 -19.69 9.95
C ALA A 96 -18.94 -18.33 10.45
N ASP A 97 -18.67 -18.18 11.76
CA ASP A 97 -17.99 -17.01 12.31
C ASP A 97 -16.53 -16.95 11.81
N VAL A 98 -15.80 -18.06 11.91
CA VAL A 98 -14.40 -18.17 11.44
C VAL A 98 -14.31 -17.93 9.94
N ALA A 99 -15.19 -18.56 9.15
CA ALA A 99 -15.23 -18.38 7.70
C ALA A 99 -15.54 -16.94 7.29
N ALA A 100 -16.39 -16.22 8.03
CA ALA A 100 -16.67 -14.81 7.75
C ALA A 100 -15.46 -13.91 8.04
N PHE A 101 -14.61 -14.27 9.00
CA PHE A 101 -13.43 -13.49 9.36
C PHE A 101 -12.22 -13.75 8.48
N LYS A 102 -12.08 -14.97 7.94
CA LYS A 102 -10.92 -15.38 7.14
C LYS A 102 -10.53 -14.42 6.01
N PRO A 103 -11.46 -13.90 5.17
CA PRO A 103 -11.09 -12.95 4.12
C PRO A 103 -10.48 -11.65 4.66
N ILE A 104 -10.95 -11.17 5.82
CA ILE A 104 -10.39 -9.99 6.48
C ILE A 104 -8.96 -10.26 6.95
N GLN A 105 -8.72 -11.44 7.52
CA GLN A 105 -7.38 -11.84 7.95
C GLN A 105 -6.43 -11.93 6.75
N ASP A 106 -6.89 -12.47 5.62
CA ASP A 106 -6.09 -12.56 4.40
C ASP A 106 -5.72 -11.19 3.83
N LEU A 107 -6.68 -10.27 3.77
CA LEU A 107 -6.44 -8.88 3.35
C LEU A 107 -5.49 -8.15 4.31
N ALA A 108 -5.62 -8.37 5.62
CA ALA A 108 -4.71 -7.81 6.62
C ALA A 108 -3.29 -8.39 6.48
N HIS A 109 -3.17 -9.70 6.26
CA HIS A 109 -1.90 -10.38 6.02
C HIS A 109 -1.21 -9.86 4.76
N GLN A 110 -1.98 -9.61 3.70
CA GLN A 110 -1.47 -9.00 2.48
C GLN A 110 -0.86 -7.62 2.77
N LEU A 111 -1.57 -6.77 3.52
CA LEU A 111 -1.08 -5.44 3.89
C LEU A 111 0.23 -5.53 4.70
N VAL A 112 0.29 -6.34 5.76
CA VAL A 112 1.48 -6.38 6.64
C VAL A 112 2.70 -7.01 5.97
N HIS A 113 2.52 -7.85 4.95
CA HIS A 113 3.62 -8.40 4.16
C HIS A 113 4.18 -7.42 3.12
N ALA A 114 3.43 -6.38 2.74
CA ALA A 114 3.89 -5.38 1.79
C ALA A 114 5.01 -4.51 2.38
N ASP A 115 6.13 -4.39 1.67
CA ASP A 115 7.22 -3.49 2.03
C ASP A 115 6.93 -2.05 1.59
N PHE A 116 6.04 -1.89 0.62
CA PHE A 116 5.71 -0.63 -0.01
C PHE A 116 4.25 -0.61 -0.46
N LEU A 117 3.54 0.51 -0.25
CA LEU A 117 2.16 0.68 -0.73
C LEU A 117 2.06 1.71 -1.84
N ILE A 118 1.26 1.37 -2.85
CA ILE A 118 0.69 2.33 -3.78
C ILE A 118 -0.82 2.31 -3.59
N VAL A 119 -1.44 3.46 -3.33
CA VAL A 119 -2.89 3.58 -3.17
C VAL A 119 -3.41 4.50 -4.28
N THR A 120 -4.14 3.96 -5.24
CA THR A 120 -4.78 4.76 -6.29
C THR A 120 -6.21 5.07 -5.91
N VAL A 121 -6.59 6.36 -5.91
CA VAL A 121 -7.87 6.80 -5.37
C VAL A 121 -8.49 7.96 -6.15
N PRO A 122 -9.71 7.83 -6.70
CA PRO A 122 -10.43 8.98 -7.20
C PRO A 122 -11.05 9.77 -6.04
N VAL A 123 -11.02 11.11 -6.12
CA VAL A 123 -11.67 11.99 -5.14
C VAL A 123 -13.16 12.09 -5.46
N TRP A 124 -14.00 11.51 -4.60
CA TRP A 124 -15.45 11.55 -4.72
C TRP A 124 -16.05 12.31 -3.56
N ASN A 125 -16.76 13.41 -3.86
CA ASN A 125 -17.38 14.27 -2.84
C ASN A 125 -16.39 14.69 -1.74
N PHE A 126 -15.20 15.15 -2.14
CA PHE A 126 -14.10 15.56 -1.24
C PHE A 126 -13.52 14.44 -0.37
N SER A 127 -13.85 13.18 -0.65
CA SER A 127 -13.42 12.03 0.15
C SER A 127 -13.03 10.85 -0.74
N ILE A 128 -12.72 9.73 -0.09
CA ILE A 128 -12.41 8.45 -0.73
C ILE A 128 -13.70 7.71 -1.14
N PRO A 129 -13.65 6.80 -2.13
CA PRO A 129 -14.75 5.89 -2.43
C PRO A 129 -15.11 5.03 -1.20
N TYR A 130 -16.41 4.79 -1.00
CA TYR A 130 -16.88 4.07 0.20
C TYR A 130 -16.28 2.66 0.30
N VAL A 131 -16.02 1.98 -0.81
CA VAL A 131 -15.41 0.64 -0.82
C VAL A 131 -13.97 0.64 -0.30
N LEU A 132 -13.20 1.72 -0.52
CA LEU A 132 -11.88 1.86 0.08
C LEU A 132 -12.02 2.06 1.59
N LYS A 133 -13.02 2.83 2.03
CA LYS A 133 -13.32 2.97 3.46
C LYS A 133 -13.74 1.64 4.09
N GLN A 134 -14.54 0.83 3.38
CA GLN A 134 -14.91 -0.53 3.80
C GLN A 134 -13.68 -1.44 3.93
N TYR A 135 -12.77 -1.43 2.94
CA TYR A 135 -11.50 -2.16 3.03
C TYR A 135 -10.69 -1.75 4.28
N ILE A 136 -10.53 -0.45 4.49
CA ILE A 136 -9.84 0.10 5.67
C ILE A 136 -10.52 -0.37 6.96
N ASP A 137 -11.85 -0.28 7.07
CA ASP A 137 -12.61 -0.71 8.25
C ASP A 137 -12.50 -2.22 8.51
N CYS A 138 -12.38 -3.01 7.45
CA CYS A 138 -12.12 -4.45 7.58
C CYS A 138 -10.74 -4.71 8.17
N ILE A 139 -9.66 -4.14 7.63
CA ILE A 139 -8.31 -4.61 7.97
C ILE A 139 -7.64 -3.83 9.10
N VAL A 140 -8.03 -2.58 9.33
CA VAL A 140 -7.39 -1.70 10.31
C VAL A 140 -7.94 -2.01 11.69
N GLN A 141 -7.47 -3.12 12.26
CA GLN A 141 -7.90 -3.62 13.55
C GLN A 141 -6.70 -4.02 14.41
N PRO A 142 -6.80 -3.87 15.74
CA PRO A 142 -5.75 -4.31 16.64
C PRO A 142 -5.52 -5.83 16.54
N GLY A 143 -4.26 -6.22 16.56
CA GLY A 143 -3.81 -7.61 16.38
C GLY A 143 -3.82 -8.09 14.92
N LEU A 144 -4.34 -7.31 13.97
CA LEU A 144 -4.32 -7.66 12.54
C LEU A 144 -3.29 -6.84 11.76
N THR A 145 -3.33 -5.52 11.88
CA THR A 145 -2.45 -4.60 11.12
C THR A 145 -1.64 -3.67 12.02
N PHE A 146 -1.95 -3.65 13.32
CA PHE A 146 -1.17 -2.96 14.34
C PHE A 146 -1.32 -3.67 15.70
N ARG A 147 -0.41 -3.40 16.63
CA ARG A 147 -0.43 -3.97 17.99
C ARG A 147 -1.50 -3.28 18.85
N ASN A 148 -2.17 -4.07 19.69
CA ASN A 148 -3.03 -3.54 20.75
C ASN A 148 -2.24 -2.65 21.71
N ALA A 149 -2.96 -1.75 22.40
CA ALA A 149 -2.43 -1.18 23.63
C ALA A 149 -2.25 -2.28 24.67
N ASP A 150 -1.13 -2.25 25.37
CA ASP A 150 -0.73 -3.25 26.36
C ASP A 150 0.08 -2.58 27.49
N ALA A 151 0.71 -3.37 28.35
CA ALA A 151 1.52 -2.85 29.45
C ALA A 151 2.73 -2.01 28.99
N GLU A 152 3.15 -2.15 27.72
CA GLU A 152 4.29 -1.45 27.13
C GLU A 152 3.88 -0.08 26.55
N GLY A 153 2.58 0.15 26.31
CA GLY A 153 2.08 1.47 25.91
C GLY A 153 0.83 1.44 25.03
N PRO A 154 0.52 2.57 24.35
CA PRO A 154 -0.62 2.65 23.45
C PRO A 154 -0.45 1.74 22.23
N SER A 155 -1.52 1.61 21.45
CA SER A 155 -1.49 0.94 20.15
C SER A 155 -0.34 1.47 19.29
N ARG A 156 0.42 0.55 18.67
CA ARG A 156 1.63 0.86 17.90
C ARG A 156 1.70 -0.05 16.66
N PRO A 157 2.32 0.37 15.55
CA PRO A 157 2.40 -0.48 14.36
C PRO A 157 3.31 -1.69 14.58
N PHE A 158 3.24 -2.70 13.71
CA PHE A 158 4.13 -3.87 13.78
C PHE A 158 5.55 -3.56 13.30
N PHE A 159 5.68 -2.59 12.41
CA PHE A 159 6.90 -2.07 11.82
C PHE A 159 6.73 -0.56 11.60
N THR A 160 7.80 0.17 11.32
CA THR A 160 7.78 1.60 11.00
C THR A 160 8.71 1.86 9.82
N GLY A 161 8.61 3.04 9.20
CA GLY A 161 9.49 3.47 8.12
C GLY A 161 9.20 2.81 6.78
N ARG A 162 8.01 2.23 6.57
CA ARG A 162 7.59 1.80 5.21
C ARG A 162 6.89 2.93 4.50
N SER A 163 7.02 3.00 3.18
CA SER A 163 6.39 4.07 2.42
C SER A 163 4.99 3.73 1.96
N VAL A 164 4.14 4.75 1.92
CA VAL A 164 2.86 4.74 1.20
C VAL A 164 2.81 5.90 0.23
N ILE A 165 2.49 5.60 -1.03
CA ILE A 165 2.28 6.62 -2.06
C ILE A 165 0.82 6.63 -2.44
N VAL A 166 0.19 7.79 -2.21
CA VAL A 166 -1.20 8.02 -2.58
C VAL A 166 -1.22 8.72 -3.92
N ILE A 167 -1.81 8.07 -4.93
CA ILE A 167 -2.02 8.65 -6.25
C ILE A 167 -3.51 8.98 -6.38
N SER A 168 -3.83 10.26 -6.19
CA SER A 168 -5.22 10.73 -6.20
C SER A 168 -5.60 11.37 -7.53
N SER A 169 -6.87 11.30 -7.93
CA SER A 169 -7.38 12.07 -9.09
C SER A 169 -8.64 12.88 -8.78
N SER A 170 -8.70 14.11 -9.29
CA SER A 170 -9.85 15.00 -9.13
C SER A 170 -10.17 15.79 -10.39
N GLY A 171 -11.46 16.06 -10.60
CA GLY A 171 -11.91 16.98 -11.67
C GLY A 171 -11.52 18.43 -11.38
N GLY A 172 -11.58 18.83 -10.11
CA GLY A 172 -11.13 20.14 -9.63
C GLY A 172 -9.66 20.17 -9.23
N LYS A 173 -9.19 21.33 -8.76
CA LYS A 173 -7.86 21.50 -8.18
C LYS A 173 -7.74 20.77 -6.84
N LEU A 174 -6.52 20.46 -6.44
CA LEU A 174 -6.19 20.00 -5.10
C LEU A 174 -6.70 21.05 -4.10
N PRO A 175 -7.46 20.62 -3.08
CA PRO A 175 -7.95 21.53 -2.07
C PRO A 175 -6.78 22.15 -1.27
N PRO A 176 -6.94 23.37 -0.75
CA PRO A 176 -5.93 23.97 0.12
C PRO A 176 -5.72 23.12 1.38
N ALA A 177 -4.57 23.32 2.04
CA ALA A 177 -4.27 22.64 3.28
C ALA A 177 -5.37 22.87 4.33
N GLY A 178 -5.88 21.79 4.93
CA GLY A 178 -7.01 21.81 5.86
C GLY A 178 -8.37 21.50 5.22
N GLU A 179 -8.47 21.50 3.89
CA GLU A 179 -9.67 21.08 3.13
C GLU A 179 -9.46 19.76 2.37
N ASP A 180 -8.24 19.21 2.39
CA ASP A 180 -7.95 17.87 1.91
C ASP A 180 -8.33 16.81 2.96
N PHE A 181 -9.34 16.00 2.65
CA PHE A 181 -9.74 14.87 3.49
C PHE A 181 -9.30 13.51 2.93
N VAL A 182 -8.62 13.47 1.77
CA VAL A 182 -8.20 12.23 1.12
C VAL A 182 -6.80 11.87 1.56
N TYR A 183 -5.79 12.68 1.21
CA TYR A 183 -4.40 12.35 1.52
C TYR A 183 -4.14 12.29 3.03
N PRO A 184 -4.54 13.28 3.85
CA PRO A 184 -4.31 13.21 5.30
C PRO A 184 -5.00 12.03 5.98
N PHE A 185 -6.18 11.61 5.50
CA PHE A 185 -6.88 10.44 6.05
C PHE A 185 -6.12 9.14 5.72
N ILE A 186 -5.78 8.93 4.44
CA ILE A 186 -5.06 7.74 3.97
C ILE A 186 -3.68 7.64 4.64
N SER A 187 -2.92 8.74 4.66
CA SER A 187 -1.60 8.78 5.28
C SER A 187 -1.67 8.49 6.78
N LYS A 188 -2.61 9.09 7.50
CA LYS A 188 -2.77 8.85 8.94
C LYS A 188 -3.13 7.40 9.24
N ILE A 189 -4.06 6.81 8.48
CA ILE A 189 -4.52 5.45 8.77
C ILE A 189 -3.46 4.40 8.45
N PHE A 190 -2.72 4.56 7.34
CA PHE A 190 -1.65 3.62 6.98
C PHE A 190 -0.37 3.84 7.79
N ALA A 191 -0.09 5.05 8.29
CA ALA A 191 0.97 5.28 9.28
C ALA A 191 0.71 4.49 10.57
N MET A 192 -0.55 4.35 11.00
CA MET A 192 -0.91 3.49 12.14
C MET A 192 -0.61 2.01 11.88
N CYS A 193 -0.57 1.59 10.60
CA CYS A 193 -0.20 0.25 10.16
C CYS A 193 1.31 0.12 9.85
N GLY A 194 2.11 1.16 10.07
CA GLY A 194 3.57 1.15 9.88
C GLY A 194 4.09 1.75 8.56
N PHE A 195 3.19 2.30 7.75
CA PHE A 195 3.53 3.00 6.51
C PHE A 195 3.55 4.52 6.74
N ASP A 196 4.55 4.99 7.47
CA ASP A 196 4.67 6.37 7.97
C ASP A 196 5.54 7.30 7.10
N ASP A 197 6.21 6.76 6.07
CA ASP A 197 6.85 7.56 5.01
C ASP A 197 5.85 7.83 3.87
N THR A 198 5.05 8.89 4.03
CA THR A 198 3.90 9.14 3.16
C THR A 198 4.21 10.13 2.05
N HIS A 199 3.79 9.82 0.81
CA HIS A 199 3.91 10.68 -0.36
C HIS A 199 2.60 10.81 -1.12
N HIS A 200 2.45 11.91 -1.87
CA HIS A 200 1.23 12.22 -2.62
C HIS A 200 1.57 12.59 -4.06
N VAL A 201 0.85 11.99 -5.01
CA VAL A 201 0.76 12.42 -6.41
C VAL A 201 -0.67 12.88 -6.66
N ALA A 202 -0.86 14.16 -6.92
CA ALA A 202 -2.18 14.76 -7.12
C ALA A 202 -2.47 15.01 -8.61
N ILE A 203 -3.31 14.17 -9.21
CA ILE A 203 -3.78 14.34 -10.59
C ILE A 203 -5.02 15.23 -10.58
N GLU A 204 -4.79 16.55 -10.59
CA GLU A 204 -5.84 17.54 -10.46
C GLU A 204 -6.33 18.11 -11.81
N GLY A 205 -7.48 18.79 -11.78
CA GLY A 205 -7.95 19.60 -12.90
C GLY A 205 -8.49 18.82 -14.10
N LEU A 206 -8.77 17.52 -13.96
CA LEU A 206 -9.16 16.62 -15.06
C LEU A 206 -10.48 17.00 -15.75
N ALA A 207 -11.29 17.88 -15.15
CA ALA A 207 -12.51 18.40 -15.78
C ALA A 207 -12.24 19.55 -16.77
N THR A 208 -11.06 20.18 -16.70
CA THR A 208 -10.77 21.44 -17.42
C THR A 208 -9.47 21.41 -18.20
N HIS A 209 -8.48 20.62 -17.78
CA HIS A 209 -7.17 20.53 -18.42
C HIS A 209 -7.09 19.36 -19.39
N ASP A 210 -6.10 19.40 -20.27
CA ASP A 210 -5.77 18.27 -21.15
C ASP A 210 -5.35 17.05 -20.32
N LYS A 211 -6.05 15.93 -20.52
CA LYS A 211 -5.87 14.71 -19.72
C LYS A 211 -4.51 14.06 -19.95
N GLN A 212 -3.93 14.19 -21.15
CA GLN A 212 -2.62 13.63 -21.45
C GLN A 212 -1.53 14.44 -20.74
N VAL A 213 -1.64 15.77 -20.75
CA VAL A 213 -0.72 16.64 -19.99
C VAL A 213 -0.80 16.36 -18.48
N CYS A 214 -2.01 16.19 -17.93
CA CYS A 214 -2.17 15.83 -16.51
C CYS A 214 -1.50 14.49 -16.19
N TYR A 215 -1.70 13.50 -17.06
CA TYR A 215 -1.07 12.19 -16.93
C TYR A 215 0.46 12.27 -17.00
N ASP A 216 1.02 12.94 -17.99
CA ASP A 216 2.48 13.04 -18.18
C ASP A 216 3.17 13.76 -17.00
N ASN A 217 2.51 14.77 -16.43
CA ASN A 217 2.99 15.45 -15.24
C ASN A 217 2.95 14.53 -14.01
N ALA A 218 1.86 13.79 -13.82
CA ALA A 218 1.71 12.85 -12.72
C ALA A 218 2.73 11.70 -12.80
N VAL A 219 3.00 11.15 -13.98
CA VAL A 219 4.05 10.13 -14.17
C VAL A 219 5.42 10.67 -13.79
N ARG A 220 5.73 11.91 -14.18
CA ARG A 220 7.02 12.53 -13.86
C ARG A 220 7.19 12.73 -12.35
N GLU A 221 6.15 13.20 -11.67
CA GLU A 221 6.12 13.36 -10.22
C GLU A 221 6.22 12.00 -9.50
N ALA A 222 5.42 11.03 -9.91
CA ALA A 222 5.44 9.68 -9.37
C ALA A 222 6.84 9.05 -9.48
N ASN A 223 7.50 9.18 -10.62
CA ASN A 223 8.86 8.66 -10.82
C ASN A 223 9.90 9.40 -9.97
N ALA A 224 9.76 10.71 -9.78
CA ALA A 224 10.66 11.47 -8.91
C ALA A 224 10.53 11.05 -7.44
N ILE A 225 9.30 10.81 -6.97
CA ILE A 225 9.02 10.26 -5.65
C ILE A 225 9.55 8.83 -5.54
N ALA A 226 9.34 8.00 -6.57
CA ALA A 226 9.88 6.65 -6.65
C ALA A 226 11.40 6.63 -6.41
N ASP A 227 12.12 7.48 -7.14
CA ASP A 227 13.56 7.61 -6.99
C ASP A 227 13.96 8.13 -5.59
N GLN A 228 13.15 9.00 -4.97
CA GLN A 228 13.36 9.47 -3.60
C GLN A 228 13.19 8.36 -2.58
N VAL A 229 12.11 7.58 -2.67
CA VAL A 229 11.84 6.44 -1.78
C VAL A 229 13.00 5.45 -1.86
N VAL A 230 13.42 5.09 -3.08
CA VAL A 230 14.54 4.16 -3.30
C VAL A 230 15.83 4.68 -2.64
N ARG A 231 16.15 5.97 -2.78
CA ARG A 231 17.33 6.58 -2.15
C ARG A 231 17.22 6.59 -0.61
N ASN A 232 16.06 6.96 -0.08
CA ASN A 232 15.86 7.12 1.36
C ASN A 232 15.83 5.79 2.11
N HIS A 233 15.30 4.74 1.48
CA HIS A 233 15.10 3.44 2.14
C HIS A 233 16.30 2.51 2.04
N LYS A 234 17.36 2.87 1.29
CA LYS A 234 18.48 1.96 0.94
C LYS A 234 18.02 0.53 0.61
N LEU A 235 16.79 0.36 0.10
CA LEU A 235 16.14 -0.91 -0.22
C LEU A 235 16.69 -2.14 0.49
N ARG A 236 16.78 -2.14 1.83
CA ARG A 236 17.36 -3.24 2.66
C ARG A 236 18.45 -4.09 1.97
N LEU A 237 19.39 -3.48 1.25
CA LEU A 237 20.60 -4.18 0.80
C LEU A 237 21.69 -4.09 1.88
N ASP A 238 21.58 -3.14 2.81
CA ASP A 238 22.51 -2.92 3.91
C ASP A 238 21.78 -2.72 5.27
N ALA A 239 22.03 -3.63 6.23
CA ALA A 239 21.77 -3.55 7.69
C ALA A 239 20.30 -3.68 8.20
N ASN A 240 19.97 -4.34 9.32
CA ASN A 240 20.78 -4.78 10.47
C ASN A 240 20.10 -5.95 11.21
N THR A 241 20.90 -6.93 11.63
CA THR A 241 20.53 -8.15 12.38
C THR A 241 20.77 -8.03 13.88
N ASP A 242 20.86 -6.82 14.41
CA ASP A 242 21.12 -6.55 15.83
C ASP A 242 19.95 -5.75 16.42
N ASP A 243 18.90 -6.46 16.86
CA ASP A 243 18.02 -6.10 17.99
C ASP A 243 16.85 -7.10 18.13
N ILE A 244 17.17 -8.39 18.21
CA ILE A 244 16.30 -9.37 18.87
C ILE A 244 17.18 -10.16 19.83
N ALA A 245 17.35 -9.59 21.01
CA ALA A 245 17.67 -10.28 22.25
C ALA A 245 16.51 -10.05 23.23
#